data_AF-A0A9X3YI80-F1
#
_entry.id   AF-A0A9X3YI80-F1
#
_cell.length_a   1.000
_cell.length_b   1.000
_cell.length_c   1.000
_cell.angle_alpha   90.00
_cell.angle_beta   90.00
_cell.angle_gamma   90.00
#
_symmetry.space_group_name_H-M   'P 1'
#
loop_
_entity.id
_entity.type
_entity.pdbx_description
1 polymer ?
#
loop_
_entity_poly.entity_id
_entity_poly.type
_entity_poly.pdbx_seq_one_letter_code
_entity_poly.pdbx_strand_id
1 'polypeptide(L)'
;MKKLAKFHPLGKMAYRDPASALQVMEQALREGGVVHKRDRTAWEEAQIGFAFALGLSSRYGQQFGWAAEELSDFDGVLCWSAEPKVTALGPVQIKTVKREGLPGRKSLQEILDGLEDKYTGSSNLTVLIYLEAGQSFDFFETKVPKANNLAGIYVLSHGSGDNEMTLDGDLLDPQAGGTTDFRLDLDAQS
;
A
#
# COMPACT_ATOMS: atom_id res chain seq x y z
N MET A 1 -12.91 -13.05 32.35
CA MET A 1 -11.70 -12.79 31.54
C MET A 1 -11.66 -13.80 30.40
N LYS A 2 -11.98 -13.39 29.17
CA LYS A 2 -11.88 -14.27 27.98
C LYS A 2 -10.40 -14.40 27.60
N LYS A 3 -9.91 -15.62 27.43
CA LYS A 3 -8.55 -15.89 26.93
C LYS A 3 -8.49 -15.46 25.46
N LEU A 4 -7.57 -14.55 25.14
CA LEU A 4 -7.20 -14.21 23.77
C LEU A 4 -6.58 -15.45 23.11
N ALA A 5 -7.09 -15.84 21.94
CA ALA A 5 -6.57 -16.94 21.15
C ALA A 5 -5.15 -16.58 20.67
N LYS A 6 -4.20 -17.51 20.83
CA LYS A 6 -2.85 -17.37 20.28
C LYS A 6 -2.92 -17.64 18.78
N PHE A 7 -2.62 -16.64 17.96
CA PHE A 7 -2.50 -16.81 16.52
C PHE A 7 -1.19 -17.55 16.22
N HIS A 8 -1.28 -18.65 15.47
CA HIS A 8 -0.11 -19.35 14.95
C HIS A 8 0.33 -18.66 13.66
N PRO A 9 1.62 -18.31 13.48
CA PRO A 9 2.09 -17.82 12.19
C PRO A 9 1.86 -18.92 11.16
N LEU A 10 0.96 -18.66 10.21
CA LEU A 10 0.73 -19.54 9.07
C LEU A 10 2.06 -19.64 8.31
N GLY A 11 2.67 -20.82 8.35
CA GLY A 11 3.93 -21.09 7.67
C GLY A 11 3.81 -20.75 6.19
N LYS A 12 4.94 -20.34 5.58
CA LYS A 12 5.11 -20.00 4.16
C LYS A 12 4.36 -20.97 3.24
N MET A 13 3.09 -20.71 2.95
CA MET A 13 2.30 -21.45 1.98
C MET A 13 2.53 -20.79 0.63
N ALA A 14 2.98 -21.59 -0.34
CA ALA A 14 3.12 -21.19 -1.72
C ALA A 14 1.77 -20.66 -2.25
N TYR A 15 1.79 -19.41 -2.71
CA TYR A 15 0.62 -18.63 -3.11
C TYR A 15 -0.02 -19.14 -4.41
N ARG A 16 -1.34 -19.03 -4.52
CA ARG A 16 -2.06 -19.14 -5.81
C ARG A 16 -3.21 -18.15 -6.02
N ASP A 17 -3.67 -17.37 -5.04
CA ASP A 17 -4.82 -16.47 -5.25
C ASP A 17 -4.99 -15.39 -4.15
N PRO A 18 -4.91 -14.08 -4.48
CA PRO A 18 -5.22 -12.97 -3.56
C PRO A 18 -6.63 -12.97 -2.98
N ALA A 19 -7.62 -13.58 -3.67
CA ALA A 19 -8.96 -13.72 -3.12
C ALA A 19 -8.99 -14.64 -1.89
N SER A 20 -8.09 -15.62 -1.82
CA SER A 20 -7.94 -16.50 -0.65
C SER A 20 -7.32 -15.76 0.53
N ALA A 21 -6.37 -14.84 0.28
CA ALA A 21 -5.82 -13.98 1.32
C ALA A 21 -6.89 -13.01 1.87
N LEU A 22 -7.71 -12.43 1.00
CA LEU A 22 -8.85 -11.59 1.38
C LEU A 22 -9.82 -12.34 2.32
N GLN A 23 -10.13 -13.61 2.05
CA GLN A 23 -10.97 -14.43 2.94
C GLN A 23 -10.34 -14.67 4.33
N VAL A 24 -9.04 -14.94 4.40
CA VAL A 24 -8.33 -15.12 5.68
C VAL A 24 -8.35 -13.82 6.49
N MET A 25 -8.32 -12.68 5.83
CA MET A 25 -8.31 -11.36 6.48
C MET A 25 -9.69 -10.88 6.91
N GLU A 26 -10.74 -11.14 6.11
CA GLU A 26 -12.12 -10.96 6.58
C GLU A 26 -12.37 -11.75 7.86
N GLN A 27 -11.81 -12.96 7.94
CA GLN A 27 -11.86 -13.79 9.14
C GLN A 27 -11.05 -13.19 10.30
N ALA A 28 -9.82 -12.72 10.06
CA ALA A 28 -8.97 -12.10 11.08
C ALA A 28 -9.57 -10.78 11.64
N LEU A 29 -10.19 -9.97 10.78
CA LEU A 29 -10.89 -8.74 11.17
C LEU A 29 -12.15 -9.04 12.00
N ARG A 30 -12.92 -10.08 11.65
CA ARG A 30 -14.05 -10.56 12.47
C ARG A 30 -13.59 -11.08 13.84
N GLU A 31 -12.38 -11.61 13.93
CA GLU A 31 -11.79 -12.13 15.16
C GLU A 31 -11.06 -11.06 15.99
N GLY A 32 -11.01 -9.81 15.50
CA GLY A 32 -10.45 -8.66 16.23
C GLY A 32 -8.92 -8.55 16.16
N GLY A 33 -8.32 -8.89 15.01
CA GLY A 33 -6.87 -8.84 14.79
C GLY A 33 -6.22 -7.49 15.12
N VAL A 34 -5.08 -7.54 15.81
CA VAL A 34 -4.27 -6.39 16.27
C VAL A 34 -2.84 -6.54 15.74
N VAL A 35 -2.27 -5.45 15.24
CA VAL A 35 -0.88 -5.39 14.76
C VAL A 35 0.10 -5.46 15.94
N HIS A 36 1.05 -6.40 15.90
CA HIS A 36 2.11 -6.51 16.88
C HIS A 36 3.32 -5.64 16.51
N LYS A 37 3.51 -4.57 17.31
CA LYS A 37 4.63 -3.62 17.25
C LYS A 37 5.94 -4.29 17.70
N ARG A 38 6.83 -4.67 16.78
CA ARG A 38 8.18 -5.18 17.16
C ARG A 38 9.35 -4.80 16.25
N ASP A 39 9.16 -4.21 15.07
CA ASP A 39 10.25 -3.80 14.17
C ASP A 39 10.11 -2.32 13.77
N ARG A 40 11.23 -1.59 13.71
CA ARG A 40 11.29 -0.19 13.26
C ARG A 40 10.94 -0.09 11.77
N THR A 41 11.36 -1.07 10.98
CA THR A 41 11.06 -1.14 9.55
C THR A 41 9.55 -1.27 9.34
N ALA A 42 8.91 -2.17 10.10
CA ALA A 42 7.46 -2.35 10.08
C ALA A 42 6.70 -1.10 10.55
N TRP A 43 7.29 -0.27 11.42
CA TRP A 43 6.70 1.00 11.82
C TRP A 43 6.74 2.04 10.69
N GLU A 44 7.88 2.15 10.01
CA GLU A 44 8.06 3.06 8.87
C GLU A 44 7.12 2.65 7.70
N GLU A 45 7.00 1.36 7.41
CA GLU A 45 6.06 0.83 6.41
C GLU A 45 4.58 1.06 6.79
N ALA A 46 4.24 0.91 8.08
CA ALA A 46 2.90 1.23 8.56
C ALA A 46 2.56 2.71 8.37
N GLN A 47 3.49 3.63 8.67
CA GLN A 47 3.31 5.07 8.44
C GLN A 47 3.09 5.39 6.96
N ILE A 48 3.86 4.77 6.07
CA ILE A 48 3.68 4.88 4.61
C ILE A 48 2.28 4.40 4.20
N GLY A 49 1.84 3.24 4.72
CA GLY A 49 0.51 2.71 4.44
C GLY A 49 -0.63 3.60 4.94
N PHE A 50 -0.50 4.20 6.13
CA PHE A 50 -1.47 5.19 6.63
C PHE A 50 -1.52 6.44 5.77
N ALA A 51 -0.35 6.97 5.37
CA ALA A 51 -0.28 8.12 4.48
C ALA A 51 -0.97 7.82 3.14
N PHE A 52 -0.77 6.63 2.59
CA PHE A 52 -1.45 6.20 1.37
C PHE A 52 -2.96 6.14 1.52
N ALA A 53 -3.48 5.51 2.58
CA ALA A 53 -4.92 5.48 2.85
C ALA A 53 -5.52 6.89 2.98
N LEU A 54 -4.79 7.82 3.62
CA LEU A 54 -5.22 9.22 3.72
C LEU A 54 -5.25 9.90 2.34
N GLY A 55 -4.21 9.71 1.52
CA GLY A 55 -4.15 10.24 0.16
C GLY A 55 -5.30 9.72 -0.72
N LEU A 56 -5.61 8.42 -0.66
CA LEU A 56 -6.77 7.84 -1.33
C LEU A 56 -8.08 8.43 -0.81
N SER A 57 -8.19 8.67 0.49
CA SER A 57 -9.38 9.27 1.07
C SER A 57 -9.62 10.69 0.57
N SER A 58 -8.56 11.47 0.48
CA SER A 58 -8.59 12.82 -0.09
C SER A 58 -8.96 12.79 -1.57
N ARG A 59 -8.36 11.87 -2.35
CA ARG A 59 -8.59 11.74 -3.79
C ARG A 59 -10.03 11.37 -4.14
N TYR A 60 -10.57 10.36 -3.47
CA TYR A 60 -11.86 9.76 -3.82
C TYR A 60 -13.03 10.28 -2.99
N GLY A 61 -12.77 11.12 -1.98
CA GLY A 61 -13.82 11.64 -1.09
C GLY A 61 -14.52 10.57 -0.25
N GLN A 62 -13.90 9.39 -0.09
CA GLN A 62 -14.39 8.30 0.75
C GLN A 62 -13.38 7.98 1.85
N GLN A 63 -13.82 7.41 2.96
CA GLN A 63 -12.89 7.04 4.03
C GLN A 63 -12.21 5.70 3.73
N PHE A 64 -10.88 5.73 3.57
CA PHE A 64 -10.03 4.55 3.59
C PHE A 64 -9.31 4.43 4.93
N GLY A 65 -9.07 3.19 5.35
CA GLY A 65 -8.21 2.82 6.46
C GLY A 65 -7.08 1.91 6.01
N TRP A 66 -6.09 1.77 6.90
CA TRP A 66 -4.93 0.91 6.70
C TRP A 66 -4.80 -0.07 7.86
N ALA A 67 -4.59 -1.34 7.54
CA ALA A 67 -4.19 -2.37 8.49
C ALA A 67 -2.82 -2.91 8.07
N ALA A 68 -1.80 -2.66 8.91
CA ALA A 68 -0.48 -3.24 8.70
C ALA A 68 -0.53 -4.74 9.01
N GLU A 69 -0.34 -5.57 8.00
CA GLU A 69 -0.31 -7.02 8.17
C GLU A 69 0.76 -7.56 7.24
N GLU A 70 1.85 -8.04 7.81
CA GLU A 70 2.94 -8.66 7.04
C GLU A 70 2.55 -10.10 6.76
N LEU A 71 1.97 -10.31 5.57
CA LEU A 71 1.78 -11.63 4.97
C LEU A 71 2.70 -11.73 3.76
N SER A 72 2.96 -12.96 3.28
CA SER A 72 4.11 -13.27 2.43
C SER A 72 4.29 -12.37 1.18
N ASP A 73 3.23 -11.75 0.67
CA ASP A 73 3.22 -11.11 -0.64
C ASP A 73 2.63 -9.68 -0.66
N PHE A 74 2.31 -9.11 0.50
CA PHE A 74 1.87 -7.71 0.65
C PHE A 74 2.18 -7.19 2.07
N ASP A 75 2.37 -5.88 2.21
CA ASP A 75 2.83 -5.28 3.46
C ASP A 75 1.66 -4.75 4.31
N GLY A 76 0.46 -4.70 3.74
CA GLY A 76 -0.77 -4.50 4.48
C GLY A 76 -2.00 -4.41 3.58
N VAL A 77 -3.09 -3.92 4.16
CA VAL A 77 -4.41 -3.90 3.51
C VAL A 77 -5.07 -2.54 3.65
N LEU A 78 -5.61 -2.07 2.53
CA LEU A 78 -6.58 -0.99 2.51
C LEU A 78 -7.97 -1.52 2.81
N CYS A 79 -8.71 -0.79 3.64
CA CYS A 79 -10.12 -1.04 3.87
C CYS A 79 -10.94 0.22 3.60
N TRP A 80 -12.12 0.09 2.99
CA TRP A 80 -13.03 1.22 2.80
C TRP A 80 -14.48 0.75 2.79
N SER A 81 -15.40 1.65 3.10
CA SER A 81 -16.84 1.36 3.00
C SER A 81 -17.31 1.64 1.58
N ALA A 82 -17.54 0.59 0.79
CA ALA A 82 -18.10 0.71 -0.55
C ALA A 82 -19.62 0.99 -0.51
N GLU A 83 -20.29 0.59 0.58
CA GLU A 83 -21.73 0.75 0.85
C GLU A 83 -21.97 0.74 2.38
N PRO A 84 -23.15 1.14 2.90
CA PRO A 84 -23.43 1.17 4.35
C PRO A 84 -23.26 -0.16 5.10
N LYS A 85 -22.96 -1.27 4.41
CA LYS A 85 -22.72 -2.59 5.00
C LYS A 85 -21.56 -3.39 4.37
N VAL A 86 -20.84 -2.83 3.40
CA VAL A 86 -19.77 -3.54 2.69
C VAL A 86 -18.45 -2.85 2.96
N THR A 87 -17.57 -3.54 3.69
CA THR A 87 -16.16 -3.19 3.80
C THR A 87 -15.43 -3.89 2.66
N ALA A 88 -14.96 -3.11 1.69
CA ALA A 88 -14.06 -3.61 0.66
C ALA A 88 -12.63 -3.62 1.21
N LEU A 89 -11.86 -4.61 0.79
CA LEU A 89 -10.47 -4.83 1.19
C LEU A 89 -9.60 -4.94 -0.06
N GLY A 90 -8.42 -4.31 -0.03
CA GLY A 90 -7.45 -4.36 -1.11
C GLY A 90 -6.06 -4.63 -0.56
N PRO A 91 -5.39 -5.75 -0.91
CA PRO A 91 -4.01 -5.98 -0.51
C PRO A 91 -3.10 -4.95 -1.16
N VAL A 92 -2.14 -4.45 -0.39
CA VAL A 92 -1.17 -3.46 -0.85
C VAL A 92 0.24 -3.93 -0.59
N GLN A 93 1.01 -4.01 -1.66
CA GLN A 93 2.44 -4.15 -1.58
C GLN A 93 3.10 -2.77 -1.67
N ILE A 94 3.91 -2.44 -0.67
CA ILE A 94 4.78 -1.28 -0.66
C ILE A 94 6.12 -1.63 -1.34
N LYS A 95 6.62 -0.68 -2.11
CA LYS A 95 7.95 -0.69 -2.74
C LYS A 95 8.59 0.67 -2.52
N THR A 96 9.85 0.70 -2.13
CA THR A 96 10.54 1.95 -1.81
C THR A 96 11.63 2.26 -2.85
N VAL A 97 11.57 3.45 -3.43
CA VAL A 97 12.69 4.04 -4.20
C VAL A 97 13.58 4.76 -3.21
N LYS A 98 14.74 4.15 -2.94
CA LYS A 98 15.72 4.66 -1.99
C LYS A 98 16.44 5.90 -2.54
N ARG A 99 16.90 6.76 -1.62
CA ARG A 99 17.79 7.90 -1.90
C ARG A 99 19.05 7.50 -2.67
N GLU A 100 19.60 8.46 -3.40
CA GLU A 100 20.83 8.27 -4.18
C GLU A 100 22.00 7.80 -3.30
N GLY A 101 22.87 6.97 -3.87
CA GLY A 101 24.10 6.50 -3.20
C GLY A 101 23.93 5.34 -2.23
N LEU A 102 22.71 4.83 -2.01
CA LEU A 102 22.47 3.66 -1.15
C LEU A 102 22.64 2.33 -1.93
N PRO A 103 23.29 1.31 -1.34
CA PRO A 103 23.44 0.00 -1.98
C PRO A 103 22.09 -0.71 -2.19
N GLY A 104 21.95 -1.36 -3.34
CA GLY A 104 20.72 -2.08 -3.71
C GLY A 104 19.55 -1.16 -4.09
N ARG A 105 19.80 0.12 -4.41
CA ARG A 105 18.81 1.04 -4.97
C ARG A 105 18.28 0.47 -6.29
N LYS A 106 16.96 0.54 -6.45
CA LYS A 106 16.28 0.43 -7.73
C LYS A 106 15.67 1.78 -8.05
N SER A 107 15.78 2.20 -9.30
CA SER A 107 15.01 3.32 -9.86
C SER A 107 13.52 2.97 -9.88
N LEU A 108 12.68 4.00 -10.03
CA LEU A 108 11.24 3.81 -10.22
C LEU A 108 10.96 2.88 -11.41
N GLN A 109 11.64 3.09 -12.54
CA GLN A 109 11.45 2.26 -13.72
C GLN A 109 11.87 0.80 -13.48
N GLU A 110 12.98 0.53 -12.79
CA GLU A 110 13.38 -0.84 -12.45
C GLU A 110 12.40 -1.53 -11.48
N ILE A 111 11.70 -0.76 -10.62
CA ILE A 111 10.62 -1.31 -9.79
C ILE A 111 9.44 -1.67 -10.68
N LEU A 112 9.00 -0.74 -11.53
CA LEU A 112 7.87 -0.91 -12.44
C LEU A 112 8.06 -2.08 -13.41
N ASP A 113 9.22 -2.16 -14.07
CA ASP A 113 9.58 -3.25 -14.98
C ASP A 113 9.54 -4.61 -14.29
N GLY A 114 9.90 -4.66 -13.01
CA GLY A 114 9.86 -5.88 -12.20
C GLY A 114 8.46 -6.31 -11.74
N LEU A 115 7.43 -5.46 -11.89
CA LEU A 115 6.08 -5.79 -11.42
C LEU A 115 5.40 -6.83 -12.32
N GLU A 116 5.60 -6.74 -13.64
CA GLU A 116 4.97 -7.65 -14.61
C GLU A 116 5.34 -9.10 -14.32
N ASP A 117 6.63 -9.39 -14.16
CA ASP A 117 7.14 -10.74 -13.94
C ASP A 117 6.79 -11.29 -12.55
N LYS A 118 6.77 -10.40 -11.54
CA LYS A 118 6.65 -10.81 -10.14
C LYS A 118 5.21 -11.13 -9.72
N TYR A 119 4.23 -10.41 -10.28
CA TYR A 119 2.84 -10.46 -9.81
C TYR A 119 1.88 -11.02 -10.87
N THR A 120 2.37 -11.90 -11.74
CA THR A 120 1.59 -12.53 -12.83
C THR A 120 0.34 -13.27 -12.36
N GLY A 121 0.30 -13.77 -11.12
CA GLY A 121 -0.84 -14.48 -10.55
C GLY A 121 -1.74 -13.65 -9.61
N SER A 122 -1.43 -12.36 -9.40
CA SER A 122 -2.06 -11.57 -8.36
C SER A 122 -3.16 -10.66 -8.89
N SER A 123 -4.35 -11.21 -9.17
CA SER A 123 -5.54 -10.39 -9.42
C SER A 123 -5.96 -9.67 -8.14
N ASN A 124 -6.10 -8.34 -8.18
CA ASN A 124 -6.51 -7.46 -7.07
C ASN A 124 -5.38 -6.92 -6.16
N LEU A 125 -4.11 -7.06 -6.54
CA LEU A 125 -3.01 -6.44 -5.79
C LEU A 125 -2.83 -4.97 -6.21
N THR A 126 -2.84 -4.08 -5.23
CA THR A 126 -2.40 -2.69 -5.40
C THR A 126 -0.92 -2.57 -5.06
N VAL A 127 -0.16 -1.85 -5.88
CA VAL A 127 1.24 -1.54 -5.59
C VAL A 127 1.36 -0.07 -5.22
N LEU A 128 1.87 0.18 -4.03
CA LEU A 128 2.27 1.50 -3.57
C LEU A 128 3.78 1.65 -3.73
N ILE A 129 4.23 2.64 -4.49
CA ILE A 129 5.64 2.99 -4.63
C ILE A 129 5.91 4.26 -3.82
N TYR A 130 6.67 4.14 -2.74
CA TYR A 130 7.10 5.27 -1.93
C TYR A 130 8.45 5.81 -2.40
N LEU A 131 8.50 7.12 -2.66
CA LEU A 131 9.72 7.86 -3.00
C LEU A 131 10.31 8.49 -1.73
N GLU A 132 11.52 8.08 -1.34
CA GLU A 132 12.21 8.74 -0.24
C GLU A 132 12.57 10.20 -0.59
N ALA A 133 12.66 11.08 0.42
CA ALA A 133 12.92 12.50 0.21
C ALA A 133 14.15 12.76 -0.69
N GLY A 134 14.02 13.73 -1.60
CA GLY A 134 15.03 14.06 -2.60
C GLY A 134 14.95 13.19 -3.86
N GLN A 135 14.03 12.24 -3.93
CA GLN A 135 13.62 11.60 -5.18
C GLN A 135 12.47 12.40 -5.81
N SER A 136 12.43 12.43 -7.14
CA SER A 136 11.32 12.95 -7.92
C SER A 136 11.05 12.00 -9.07
N PHE A 137 9.85 12.08 -9.63
CA PHE A 137 9.52 11.36 -10.84
C PHE A 137 8.62 12.22 -11.72
N ASP A 138 8.66 11.97 -13.03
CA ASP A 138 7.75 12.57 -13.99
C ASP A 138 6.71 11.53 -14.39
N PHE A 139 5.46 11.81 -14.03
CA PHE A 139 4.32 10.95 -14.34
C PHE A 139 4.17 10.70 -15.84
N PHE A 140 4.37 11.71 -16.67
CA PHE A 140 4.12 11.65 -18.11
C PHE A 140 5.26 10.96 -18.88
N GLU A 141 6.48 10.97 -18.34
CA GLU A 141 7.62 10.26 -18.93
C GLU A 141 7.76 8.82 -18.41
N THR A 142 7.06 8.48 -17.32
CA THR A 142 7.13 7.14 -16.71
C THR A 142 6.43 6.11 -17.59
N LYS A 143 7.16 5.07 -17.98
CA LYS A 143 6.59 3.95 -18.73
C LYS A 143 5.91 3.01 -17.75
N VAL A 144 4.59 3.08 -17.72
CA VAL A 144 3.78 2.20 -16.91
C VAL A 144 3.73 0.81 -17.58
N PRO A 145 4.04 -0.27 -16.86
CA PRO A 145 3.92 -1.63 -17.36
C PRO A 145 2.48 -1.90 -17.77
N LYS A 146 2.28 -2.76 -18.78
CA LYS A 146 0.94 -3.24 -19.19
C LYS A 146 0.43 -4.32 -18.22
N ALA A 147 0.79 -4.23 -16.95
CA ALA A 147 0.48 -5.19 -15.92
C ALA A 147 -1.03 -5.39 -15.86
N ASN A 148 -1.48 -6.50 -16.45
CA ASN A 148 -2.88 -6.78 -16.72
C ASN A 148 -3.65 -7.32 -15.51
N ASN A 149 -2.95 -7.58 -14.40
CA ASN A 149 -3.51 -8.28 -13.25
C ASN A 149 -3.48 -7.43 -11.95
N LEU A 150 -2.79 -6.29 -11.94
CA LEU A 150 -2.77 -5.40 -10.78
C LEU A 150 -4.07 -4.58 -10.69
N ALA A 151 -4.52 -4.29 -9.47
CA ALA A 151 -5.68 -3.43 -9.23
C ALA A 151 -5.36 -1.94 -9.39
N GLY A 152 -4.11 -1.55 -9.15
CA GLY A 152 -3.67 -0.17 -9.27
C GLY A 152 -2.19 -0.02 -8.93
N ILE A 153 -1.57 1.03 -9.47
CA ILE A 153 -0.21 1.43 -9.09
C ILE A 153 -0.24 2.90 -8.71
N TYR A 154 0.21 3.19 -7.50
CA TYR A 154 0.25 4.55 -6.94
C TYR A 154 1.67 4.91 -6.54
N VAL A 155 2.00 6.19 -6.63
CA VAL A 155 3.28 6.74 -6.19
C VAL A 155 3.02 7.73 -5.07
N LEU A 156 3.65 7.50 -3.92
CA LEU A 156 3.60 8.39 -2.77
C LEU A 156 4.94 9.09 -2.61
N SER A 157 4.93 10.41 -2.51
CA SER A 157 6.14 11.22 -2.36
C SER A 157 5.93 12.36 -1.36
N HIS A 158 7.04 12.99 -0.95
CA HIS A 158 7.00 14.23 -0.17
C HIS A 158 6.66 15.40 -1.09
N GLY A 159 5.71 16.23 -0.66
CA GLY A 159 5.35 17.48 -1.31
C GLY A 159 6.33 18.61 -0.98
N SER A 160 5.91 19.85 -1.24
CA SER A 160 6.76 21.04 -1.07
C SER A 160 6.97 21.48 0.38
N GLY A 161 6.04 21.15 1.29
CA GLY A 161 6.11 21.51 2.71
C GLY A 161 6.52 20.36 3.63
N ASP A 162 6.95 20.69 4.85
CA ASP A 162 7.50 19.75 5.85
C ASP A 162 6.58 18.58 6.25
N ASN A 163 5.27 18.69 5.98
CA ASN A 163 4.25 17.66 6.25
C ASN A 163 3.32 17.43 5.04
N GLU A 164 3.70 17.93 3.86
CA GLU A 164 2.92 17.73 2.65
C GLU A 164 3.36 16.42 2.00
N MET A 165 2.38 15.64 1.58
CA MET A 165 2.56 14.44 0.81
C MET A 165 1.78 14.56 -0.48
N THR A 166 2.29 13.89 -1.50
CA THR A 166 1.67 13.86 -2.81
C THR A 166 1.44 12.42 -3.20
N LEU A 167 0.20 12.12 -3.59
CA LEU A 167 -0.21 10.82 -4.13
C LEU A 167 -0.53 10.95 -5.62
N ASP A 168 0.27 10.29 -6.43
CA ASP A 168 0.10 10.17 -7.86
C ASP A 168 -0.39 8.78 -8.26
N GLY A 169 -1.01 8.69 -9.43
CA GLY A 169 -1.68 7.48 -9.92
C GLY A 169 -3.20 7.61 -9.82
N ASP A 170 -4.00 6.61 -10.15
CA ASP A 170 -3.58 5.28 -10.60
C ASP A 170 -2.83 5.34 -11.92
N LEU A 171 -1.59 4.81 -11.96
CA LEU A 171 -0.77 4.76 -13.16
C LEU A 171 -1.33 3.80 -14.22
N LEU A 172 -2.12 2.80 -13.82
CA LEU A 172 -2.73 1.83 -14.74
C LEU A 172 -3.93 2.41 -15.49
N ASP A 173 -4.56 3.47 -14.97
CA ASP A 173 -5.70 4.13 -15.60
C ASP A 173 -5.30 5.56 -16.05
N PRO A 174 -5.06 5.77 -17.36
CA PRO A 174 -4.70 7.08 -17.90
C PRO A 174 -5.76 8.17 -17.66
N GLN A 175 -7.02 7.82 -17.37
CA GLN A 175 -8.10 8.75 -17.07
C GLN A 175 -8.22 9.04 -15.57
N ALA A 176 -7.78 8.11 -14.72
CA ALA A 176 -7.65 8.34 -13.28
C ALA A 176 -6.30 8.95 -12.89
N GLY A 177 -5.37 9.09 -13.84
CA GLY A 177 -4.07 9.73 -13.65
C GLY A 177 -4.19 11.17 -13.15
N GLY A 178 -3.37 11.53 -12.17
CA GLY A 178 -3.34 12.87 -11.59
C GLY A 178 -2.71 12.89 -10.21
N THR A 179 -2.42 14.09 -9.75
CA THR A 179 -1.71 14.36 -8.49
C THR A 179 -2.71 14.78 -7.42
N THR A 180 -2.65 14.16 -6.24
CA THR A 180 -3.42 14.55 -5.06
C THR A 180 -2.48 14.99 -3.95
N ASP A 181 -2.52 16.27 -3.61
CA ASP A 181 -1.76 16.81 -2.48
C ASP A 181 -2.59 16.73 -1.20
N PHE A 182 -1.96 16.26 -0.12
CA PHE A 182 -2.58 16.15 1.18
C PHE A 182 -1.57 16.40 2.30
N ARG A 183 -2.06 16.73 3.49
CA ARG A 183 -1.21 16.98 4.67
C ARG A 183 -1.28 15.81 5.63
N LEU A 184 -0.12 15.40 6.15
CA LEU A 184 -0.03 14.49 7.28
C LEU A 184 -0.16 15.28 8.58
N ASP A 185 -1.38 15.41 9.09
CA ASP A 185 -1.61 15.94 10.44
C ASP A 185 -1.42 14.81 11.47
N LEU A 186 -0.17 14.45 11.73
CA LEU A 186 0.19 13.43 12.73
C LEU A 186 -0.04 13.91 14.18
N ASP A 187 -0.33 15.20 14.38
CA ASP A 187 -0.52 15.82 15.70
C ASP A 187 -1.97 15.74 16.24
N ALA A 188 -2.90 15.09 15.53
CA ALA A 188 -4.30 15.01 15.95
C ALA A 188 -4.59 14.02 17.10
N GLN A 189 -3.56 13.46 17.75
CA GLN A 189 -3.71 12.61 18.94
C GLN A 189 -2.73 13.01 20.04
N SER A 190 -3.05 14.11 20.74
CA SER A 190 -2.54 14.42 22.07
C SER A 190 -3.69 14.67 23.03
#